data_AF-A0A937SLW0-F1
#
_entry.id   AF-A0A937SLW0-F1
#
_cell.length_a   1.000
_cell.length_b   1.000
_cell.length_c   1.000
_cell.angle_alpha   90.00
_cell.angle_beta   90.00
_cell.angle_gamma   90.00
#
_symmetry.space_group_name_H-M   'P 1'
#
loop_
_entity.id
_entity.type
_entity.pdbx_description
1 polymer ?
#
loop_
_entity_poly.entity_id
_entity_poly.type
_entity_poly.pdbx_seq_one_letter_code
_entity_poly.pdbx_strand_id
1 'polypeptide(L)'
;MPHRFKLIQMPASREPVSLLAVDRCVSELRRGRMVCVRGAGGVSALVQAAEAVTDKGLEKLGEIAHRQPVLAITLRRALILSLTDNAEQTASAITLGCAKGWKAETVLELADPLSDFVFEKGHSGDLDVGSAETYGCAAAAIGLAKIARLLPAALVAEISDP
;
A
#
# COMPACT_ATOMS: atom_id res chain seq x y z
N MET A 1 21.33 41.79 23.90
CA MET A 1 20.20 41.65 22.95
C MET A 1 19.73 40.20 23.01
N PRO A 2 18.46 39.91 23.32
CA PRO A 2 17.99 38.54 23.36
C PRO A 2 17.93 37.99 21.93
N HIS A 3 18.60 36.88 21.67
CA HIS A 3 18.45 36.14 20.41
C HIS A 3 17.00 35.70 20.29
N ARG A 4 16.28 36.26 19.32
CA ARG A 4 14.90 35.90 18.99
C ARG A 4 14.89 34.44 18.54
N PHE A 5 14.48 33.53 19.43
CA PHE A 5 14.23 32.13 19.08
C PHE A 5 13.18 32.10 17.96
N LYS A 6 13.63 31.76 16.74
CA LYS A 6 12.74 31.55 15.60
C LYS A 6 12.43 30.07 15.56
N LEU A 7 11.26 29.69 16.08
CA LEU A 7 10.71 28.35 15.91
C LEU A 7 10.49 28.12 14.41
N ILE A 8 11.38 27.32 13.81
CA ILE A 8 11.18 26.82 12.45
C ILE A 8 10.11 25.73 12.59
N GLN A 9 8.90 25.98 12.07
CA GLN A 9 7.88 24.94 12.05
C GLN A 9 8.36 23.80 11.13
N MET A 10 8.50 22.61 11.71
CA MET A 10 8.74 21.39 10.95
C MET A 10 7.39 20.84 10.47
N PRO A 11 7.31 20.32 9.24
CA PRO A 11 6.15 19.55 8.81
C PRO A 11 5.94 18.37 9.78
N ALA A 12 4.69 18.02 10.07
CA ALA A 12 4.36 16.90 10.96
C ALA A 12 5.08 15.58 10.58
N SER A 13 5.34 15.38 9.28
CA SER A 13 6.09 14.22 8.76
C SER A 13 7.57 14.18 9.17
N ARG A 14 8.14 15.30 9.61
CA ARG A 14 9.54 15.42 10.06
C ARG A 14 9.69 15.49 11.57
N GLU A 15 8.58 15.50 12.30
CA GLU A 15 8.63 15.48 13.76
C GLU A 15 9.28 14.17 14.26
N PRO A 16 10.09 14.21 15.33
CA PRO A 16 10.79 13.02 15.83
C PRO A 16 9.87 11.83 16.14
N VAL A 17 8.65 12.08 16.60
CA VAL A 17 7.64 11.05 16.89
C VAL A 17 7.18 10.36 15.61
N SER A 18 6.98 11.11 14.53
CA SER A 18 6.60 10.59 13.23
C SER A 18 7.71 9.72 12.63
N LEU A 19 8.97 10.16 12.72
CA LEU A 19 10.12 9.38 12.24
C LEU A 19 10.26 8.07 13.03
N LEU A 20 10.14 8.12 14.35
CA LEU A 20 10.18 6.92 15.20
C LEU A 20 9.03 5.95 14.87
N ALA A 21 7.83 6.47 14.57
CA ALA A 21 6.70 5.64 14.17
C ALA A 21 6.97 4.94 12.82
N VAL A 22 7.56 5.65 11.85
CA VAL A 22 7.97 5.06 10.56
C VAL A 22 9.04 3.99 10.75
N ASP A 23 10.07 4.24 11.57
CA ASP A 23 11.13 3.26 11.83
C ASP A 23 10.58 1.97 12.46
N ARG A 24 9.65 2.10 13.42
CA ARG A 24 8.94 0.96 14.02
C ARG A 24 8.11 0.22 12.97
N CYS A 25 7.37 0.96 12.15
CA CYS A 25 6.56 0.41 11.06
C CYS A 25 7.42 -0.40 10.08
N VAL A 26 8.61 0.09 9.73
CA VAL A 26 9.56 -0.63 8.86
C VAL A 26 9.99 -1.96 9.47
N SER A 27 10.33 -1.99 10.77
CA SER A 27 10.67 -3.22 11.47
C SER A 27 9.53 -4.24 11.45
N GLU A 28 8.29 -3.79 11.68
CA GLU A 28 7.12 -4.67 11.71
C GLU A 28 6.76 -5.20 10.31
N LEU A 29 6.82 -4.36 9.27
CA LEU A 29 6.59 -4.79 7.88
C LEU A 29 7.60 -5.86 7.45
N ARG A 30 8.88 -5.71 7.79
CA ARG A 30 9.93 -6.71 7.48
C ARG A 30 9.74 -8.03 8.22
N ARG A 31 8.92 -8.05 9.27
CA ARG A 31 8.51 -9.26 10.00
C ARG A 31 7.18 -9.83 9.50
N GLY A 32 6.64 -9.28 8.41
CA GLY A 32 5.35 -9.68 7.84
C GLY A 32 4.15 -9.25 8.66
N ARG A 33 4.29 -8.31 9.60
CA ARG A 33 3.18 -7.85 10.44
C ARG A 33 2.36 -6.76 9.77
N MET A 34 1.11 -6.66 10.19
CA MET A 34 0.22 -5.57 9.80
C MET A 34 0.58 -4.29 10.55
N VAL A 35 0.45 -3.17 9.87
CA VAL A 35 0.63 -1.83 10.43
C VAL A 35 -0.57 -0.97 10.07
N CYS A 36 -0.89 0.03 10.88
CA CYS A 36 -1.95 0.99 10.56
C CYS A 36 -1.34 2.26 9.97
N VAL A 37 -1.88 2.71 8.84
CA VAL A 37 -1.52 3.97 8.20
C VAL A 37 -2.74 4.89 8.27
N ARG A 38 -2.51 6.12 8.71
CA ARG A 38 -3.54 7.16 8.76
C ARG A 38 -3.31 8.18 7.65
N GLY A 39 -4.29 8.33 6.78
CA GLY A 39 -4.35 9.35 5.74
C GLY A 39 -4.96 10.66 6.23
N ALA A 40 -5.07 11.61 5.31
CA ALA A 40 -5.84 12.83 5.55
C ALA A 40 -7.34 12.51 5.75
N GLY A 41 -8.09 13.45 6.33
CA GLY A 41 -9.54 13.29 6.51
C GLY A 41 -9.96 12.23 7.53
N GLY A 42 -9.02 11.65 8.28
CA GLY A 42 -9.31 10.63 9.30
C GLY A 42 -9.36 9.20 8.78
N VAL A 43 -9.19 9.00 7.47
CA VAL A 43 -9.10 7.67 6.86
C VAL A 43 -7.93 6.91 7.46
N SER A 44 -8.15 5.66 7.84
CA SER A 44 -7.12 4.77 8.36
C SER A 44 -7.21 3.43 7.65
N ALA A 45 -6.07 2.80 7.40
CA ALA A 45 -6.02 1.50 6.73
C ALA A 45 -5.01 0.57 7.42
N LEU A 46 -5.36 -0.71 7.48
CA LEU A 46 -4.40 -1.77 7.76
C LEU A 46 -3.60 -2.06 6.49
N VAL A 47 -2.30 -2.24 6.68
CA VAL A 47 -1.34 -2.46 5.61
C VAL A 47 -0.49 -3.66 5.96
N GLN A 48 -0.28 -4.56 5.00
CA GLN A 48 0.70 -5.64 5.07
C GLN A 48 1.51 -5.68 3.78
N ALA A 49 2.82 -5.90 3.86
CA ALA A 49 3.67 -5.99 2.68
C ALA A 49 3.28 -7.20 1.81
N ALA A 50 3.16 -7.01 0.50
CA ALA A 50 2.67 -8.04 -0.42
C ALA A 50 3.56 -9.29 -0.42
N GLU A 51 4.87 -9.16 -0.25
CA GLU A 51 5.77 -10.32 -0.25
C GLU A 51 5.70 -11.20 1.00
N ALA A 52 5.09 -10.69 2.08
CA ALA A 52 5.03 -11.35 3.38
C ALA A 52 3.60 -11.76 3.77
N VAL A 53 2.64 -11.65 2.84
CA VAL A 53 1.27 -12.10 3.12
C VAL A 53 1.19 -13.63 3.14
N THR A 54 0.24 -14.12 3.92
CA THR A 54 -0.18 -15.52 3.95
C THR A 54 -1.70 -15.54 3.82
N ASP A 55 -2.31 -16.64 3.40
CA ASP A 55 -3.77 -16.71 3.26
C ASP A 55 -4.48 -16.38 4.58
N LYS A 56 -3.99 -16.94 5.69
CA LYS A 56 -4.46 -16.59 7.04
C LYS A 56 -4.25 -15.10 7.39
N GLY A 57 -3.16 -14.50 6.91
CA GLY A 57 -2.89 -13.08 7.06
C GLY A 57 -3.91 -12.22 6.30
N LEU A 58 -4.27 -12.61 5.08
CA LEU A 58 -5.26 -11.93 4.25
C LEU A 58 -6.66 -11.98 4.89
N GLU A 59 -7.07 -13.16 5.36
CA GLU A 59 -8.31 -13.34 6.11
C GLU A 59 -8.34 -12.44 7.35
N LYS A 60 -7.27 -12.50 8.17
CA LYS A 60 -7.17 -11.71 9.39
C LYS A 60 -7.18 -10.21 9.12
N LEU A 61 -6.56 -9.77 8.04
CA LEU A 61 -6.50 -8.36 7.64
C LEU A 61 -7.90 -7.85 7.31
N GLY A 62 -8.67 -8.62 6.54
CA GLY A 62 -10.06 -8.28 6.22
C GLY A 62 -10.99 -8.31 7.43
N GLU A 63 -10.81 -9.29 8.33
CA GLU A 63 -11.55 -9.38 9.59
C GLU A 63 -11.35 -8.15 10.48
N ILE A 64 -10.10 -7.70 10.70
CA ILE A 64 -9.81 -6.57 11.59
C ILE A 64 -10.26 -5.25 10.95
N ALA A 65 -10.11 -5.11 9.63
CA ALA A 65 -10.50 -3.89 8.93
C ALA A 65 -12.02 -3.79 8.66
N HIS A 66 -12.76 -4.90 8.84
CA HIS A 66 -14.16 -5.04 8.41
C HIS A 66 -14.37 -4.72 6.93
N ARG A 67 -13.35 -4.96 6.10
CA ARG A 67 -13.37 -4.64 4.66
C ARG A 67 -12.43 -5.56 3.88
N GLN A 68 -12.81 -5.90 2.66
CA GLN A 68 -11.95 -6.66 1.75
C GLN A 68 -10.70 -5.84 1.38
N PRO A 69 -9.50 -6.43 1.45
CA PRO A 69 -8.30 -5.71 1.06
C PRO A 69 -8.14 -5.57 -0.44
N VAL A 70 -7.49 -4.48 -0.82
CA VAL A 70 -7.02 -4.23 -2.18
C VAL A 70 -5.51 -4.37 -2.23
N LEU A 71 -5.00 -4.87 -3.35
CA LEU A 71 -3.56 -4.92 -3.62
C LEU A 71 -3.13 -3.58 -4.24
N ALA A 72 -2.31 -2.83 -3.53
CA ALA A 72 -1.69 -1.60 -4.03
C ALA A 72 -0.34 -1.93 -4.68
N ILE A 73 -0.17 -1.54 -5.95
CA ILE A 73 1.08 -1.67 -6.72
C ILE A 73 1.49 -0.33 -7.33
N THR A 74 2.77 -0.20 -7.68
CA THR A 74 3.23 0.97 -8.44
C THR A 74 2.58 1.04 -9.82
N LEU A 75 2.39 2.25 -10.35
CA LEU A 75 1.96 2.45 -11.75
C LEU A 75 2.82 1.67 -12.74
N ARG A 76 4.16 1.68 -12.55
CA ARG A 76 5.08 0.96 -13.44
C ARG A 76 4.79 -0.54 -13.45
N ARG A 77 4.51 -1.16 -12.30
CA ARG A 77 4.17 -2.59 -12.25
C ARG A 77 2.84 -2.85 -12.96
N ALA A 78 1.84 -2.01 -12.75
CA ALA A 78 0.55 -2.14 -13.46
C ALA A 78 0.68 -2.03 -14.99
N LEU A 79 1.56 -1.14 -15.49
CA LEU A 79 1.86 -1.02 -16.92
C LEU A 79 2.55 -2.28 -17.48
N ILE A 80 3.49 -2.86 -16.73
CA ILE A 80 4.16 -4.13 -17.13
C ILE A 80 3.14 -5.29 -17.16
N LEU A 81 2.19 -5.28 -16.23
CA LEU A 81 1.10 -6.26 -16.17
C LEU A 81 0.00 -6.03 -17.22
N SER A 82 0.08 -4.96 -18.03
CA SER A 82 -0.97 -4.56 -18.99
C SER A 82 -2.33 -4.25 -18.38
N LEU A 83 -2.36 -3.83 -17.11
CA LEU A 83 -3.60 -3.52 -16.37
C LEU A 83 -4.15 -2.10 -16.63
N THR A 84 -3.33 -1.21 -17.17
CA THR A 84 -3.69 0.18 -17.45
C THR A 84 -2.83 0.73 -18.58
N ASP A 85 -3.28 1.79 -19.25
CA ASP A 85 -2.50 2.55 -20.22
C ASP A 85 -2.02 3.87 -19.59
N ASN A 86 -0.78 4.26 -19.87
CA ASN A 86 -0.12 5.40 -19.22
C ASN A 86 -0.75 6.78 -19.57
N ALA A 87 -1.53 6.86 -20.65
CA ALA A 87 -2.01 8.13 -21.19
C ALA A 87 -2.99 8.88 -20.27
N GLU A 88 -3.73 8.15 -19.42
CA GLU A 88 -4.80 8.72 -18.59
C GLU A 88 -4.41 8.84 -17.11
N GLN A 89 -3.22 8.34 -16.74
CA GLN A 89 -2.92 8.06 -15.34
C GLN A 89 -2.05 9.13 -14.68
N THR A 90 -2.65 9.83 -13.73
CA THR A 90 -1.95 10.84 -12.89
C THR A 90 -1.48 10.27 -11.55
N ALA A 91 -2.07 9.15 -11.10
CA ALA A 91 -1.72 8.50 -9.85
C ALA A 91 -0.42 7.69 -9.96
N SER A 92 0.46 7.81 -8.96
CA SER A 92 1.71 7.03 -8.88
C SER A 92 1.51 5.56 -8.49
N ALA A 93 0.29 5.20 -8.07
CA ALA A 93 -0.09 3.89 -7.57
C ALA A 93 -1.45 3.46 -8.13
N ILE A 94 -1.61 2.15 -8.27
CA ILE A 94 -2.81 1.46 -8.74
C ILE A 94 -3.27 0.51 -7.63
N THR A 95 -4.58 0.41 -7.45
CA THR A 95 -5.22 -0.56 -6.55
C THR A 95 -5.94 -1.62 -7.35
N LEU A 96 -5.80 -2.87 -6.94
CA LEU A 96 -6.50 -4.01 -7.51
C LEU A 96 -7.45 -4.55 -6.44
N GLY A 97 -8.74 -4.63 -6.75
CA GLY A 97 -9.74 -5.32 -5.96
C GLY A 97 -10.00 -6.72 -6.52
N CYS A 98 -10.28 -7.69 -5.65
CA CYS A 98 -10.70 -9.02 -6.07
C CYS A 98 -11.96 -9.42 -5.31
N ALA A 99 -13.10 -9.52 -6.01
CA ALA A 99 -14.39 -9.84 -5.39
C ALA A 99 -14.42 -11.24 -4.75
N LYS A 100 -13.60 -12.17 -5.27
CA LYS A 100 -13.46 -13.54 -4.76
C LYS A 100 -12.47 -13.64 -3.59
N GLY A 101 -11.84 -12.53 -3.20
CA GLY A 101 -10.76 -12.49 -2.22
C GLY A 101 -9.40 -12.84 -2.83
N TRP A 102 -8.35 -12.64 -2.04
CA TRP A 102 -6.97 -12.86 -2.46
C TRP A 102 -6.43 -14.21 -1.99
N LYS A 103 -5.57 -14.82 -2.82
CA LYS A 103 -4.62 -15.85 -2.39
C LYS A 103 -3.22 -15.24 -2.30
N ALA A 104 -2.45 -15.67 -1.31
CA ALA A 104 -1.10 -15.15 -1.07
C ALA A 104 -0.17 -15.37 -2.28
N GLU A 105 -0.30 -16.52 -2.94
CA GLU A 105 0.45 -16.85 -4.16
C GLU A 105 0.17 -15.84 -5.28
N THR A 106 -1.10 -15.58 -5.59
CA THR A 106 -1.51 -14.60 -6.62
C THR A 106 -1.07 -13.18 -6.27
N VAL A 107 -1.13 -12.80 -5.00
CA VAL A 107 -0.60 -11.50 -4.53
C VAL A 107 0.89 -11.39 -4.85
N LEU A 108 1.66 -12.44 -4.50
CA LEU A 108 3.10 -12.45 -4.71
C LEU A 108 3.44 -12.43 -6.20
N GLU A 109 2.77 -13.23 -7.04
CA GLU A 109 2.97 -13.24 -8.49
C GLU A 109 2.72 -11.86 -9.13
N LEU A 110 1.67 -11.15 -8.70
CA LEU A 110 1.38 -9.80 -9.20
C LEU A 110 2.40 -8.77 -8.69
N ALA A 111 2.94 -8.94 -7.48
CA ALA A 111 3.91 -8.03 -6.89
C ALA A 111 5.35 -8.24 -7.41
N ASP A 112 5.73 -9.48 -7.69
CA ASP A 112 7.10 -9.88 -8.02
C ASP A 112 7.49 -9.44 -9.44
N PRO A 113 8.49 -8.56 -9.62
CA PRO A 113 8.96 -8.16 -10.94
C PRO A 113 9.60 -9.30 -11.76
N LEU A 114 9.97 -10.42 -11.13
CA LEU A 114 10.53 -11.60 -11.79
C LEU A 114 9.47 -12.63 -12.17
N SER A 115 8.21 -12.42 -11.79
CA SER A 115 7.09 -13.23 -12.24
C SER A 115 6.77 -12.96 -13.70
N ASP A 116 6.61 -14.03 -14.48
CA ASP A 116 6.20 -14.00 -15.90
C ASP A 116 4.69 -13.71 -16.09
N PHE A 117 3.98 -13.37 -15.02
CA PHE A 117 2.56 -13.07 -15.07
C PHE A 117 2.30 -11.78 -15.88
N VAL A 118 1.49 -11.88 -16.93
CA VAL A 118 1.05 -10.75 -17.77
C VAL A 118 -0.40 -10.96 -18.17
N PHE A 119 -1.23 -9.92 -18.07
CA PHE A 119 -2.59 -9.97 -18.59
C PHE A 119 -2.63 -9.65 -20.09
N GLU A 120 -3.63 -10.19 -20.80
CA GLU A 120 -3.95 -9.71 -22.14
C GLU A 120 -4.33 -8.22 -22.08
N LYS A 121 -3.85 -7.43 -23.05
CA LYS A 121 -4.07 -5.99 -23.03
C LYS A 121 -5.56 -5.65 -23.00
N GLY A 122 -5.97 -4.89 -21.98
CA GLY A 122 -7.37 -4.48 -21.80
C GLY A 122 -8.24 -5.51 -21.06
N HIS A 123 -7.68 -6.64 -20.62
CA HIS A 123 -8.34 -7.58 -19.71
C HIS A 123 -7.64 -7.57 -18.35
N SER A 124 -8.38 -7.37 -17.26
CA SER A 124 -7.88 -7.54 -15.89
C SER A 124 -8.40 -8.84 -15.25
N GLY A 125 -8.98 -9.74 -16.04
CA GLY A 125 -9.72 -10.90 -15.54
C GLY A 125 -10.88 -10.46 -14.63
N ASP A 126 -10.93 -11.04 -13.43
CA ASP A 126 -11.93 -10.70 -12.41
C ASP A 126 -11.47 -9.56 -11.46
N LEU A 127 -10.38 -8.87 -11.79
CA LEU A 127 -9.85 -7.80 -10.94
C LEU A 127 -10.47 -6.44 -11.28
N ASP A 128 -10.85 -5.72 -10.23
CA ASP A 128 -11.27 -4.33 -10.29
C ASP A 128 -10.03 -3.42 -10.22
N VAL A 129 -9.76 -2.65 -11.28
CA VAL A 129 -8.55 -1.82 -11.39
C VAL A 129 -8.92 -0.37 -11.11
N GLY A 130 -8.34 0.18 -10.04
CA GLY A 130 -8.58 1.55 -9.60
C GLY A 130 -7.30 2.37 -9.46
N SER A 131 -7.46 3.69 -9.55
CA SER A 131 -6.39 4.65 -9.26
C SER A 131 -6.30 4.89 -7.77
N ALA A 132 -5.10 4.77 -7.19
CA ALA A 132 -4.90 5.16 -5.80
C ALA A 132 -4.98 6.68 -5.64
N GLU A 133 -5.59 7.16 -4.54
CA GLU A 133 -5.56 8.57 -4.20
C GLU A 133 -4.12 9.06 -4.00
N THR A 134 -3.82 10.25 -4.53
CA THR A 134 -2.50 10.88 -4.34
C THR A 134 -2.30 11.19 -2.86
N TYR A 135 -1.21 10.68 -2.29
CA TYR A 135 -0.91 10.75 -0.84
C TYR A 135 -1.90 9.98 0.07
N GLY A 136 -2.77 9.15 -0.51
CA GLY A 136 -3.66 8.26 0.25
C GLY A 136 -2.93 7.07 0.88
N CYS A 137 -3.66 6.30 1.68
CA CYS A 137 -3.12 5.13 2.40
C CYS A 137 -2.44 4.11 1.47
N ALA A 138 -3.00 3.87 0.27
CA ALA A 138 -2.41 2.95 -0.70
C ALA A 138 -1.05 3.43 -1.24
N ALA A 139 -0.93 4.73 -1.57
CA ALA A 139 0.33 5.31 -2.00
C ALA A 139 1.37 5.30 -0.86
N ALA A 140 0.94 5.59 0.37
CA ALA A 140 1.79 5.52 1.56
C ALA A 140 2.27 4.10 1.86
N ALA A 141 1.42 3.09 1.69
CA ALA A 141 1.76 1.67 1.86
C ALA A 141 2.91 1.25 0.93
N ILE A 142 2.84 1.62 -0.36
CA ILE A 142 3.92 1.39 -1.32
C ILE A 142 5.19 2.14 -0.90
N GLY A 143 5.06 3.37 -0.41
CA GLY A 143 6.18 4.14 0.14
C GLY A 143 6.86 3.44 1.31
N LEU A 144 6.09 2.92 2.27
CA LEU A 144 6.60 2.17 3.41
C LEU A 144 7.30 0.88 2.98
N ALA A 145 6.73 0.13 2.02
CA ALA A 145 7.37 -1.06 1.48
C ALA A 145 8.74 -0.73 0.85
N LYS A 146 8.82 0.37 0.07
CA LYS A 146 10.09 0.86 -0.49
C LYS A 146 11.11 1.23 0.59
N ILE A 147 10.70 1.98 1.62
CA ILE A 147 11.58 2.35 2.74
C ILE A 147 12.06 1.09 3.49
N ALA A 148 11.17 0.11 3.65
CA ALA A 148 11.47 -1.17 4.27
C ALA A 148 12.34 -2.11 3.41
N ARG A 149 12.66 -1.72 2.16
CA ARG A 149 13.37 -2.52 1.16
C ARG A 149 12.67 -3.84 0.85
N LEU A 150 11.35 -3.75 0.73
CA LEU A 150 10.45 -4.81 0.34
C LEU A 150 9.98 -4.56 -1.11
N LEU A 151 9.34 -5.55 -1.75
CA LEU A 151 8.66 -5.38 -3.02
C LEU A 151 7.71 -4.17 -2.92
N PRO A 152 7.67 -3.28 -3.94
CA PRO A 152 6.92 -2.03 -3.87
C PRO A 152 5.41 -2.25 -4.08
N ALA A 153 4.83 -3.12 -3.25
CA ALA A 153 3.45 -3.57 -3.28
C ALA A 153 2.98 -3.92 -1.86
N ALA A 154 1.70 -3.70 -1.57
CA ALA A 154 1.12 -3.97 -0.26
C ALA A 154 -0.38 -4.26 -0.34
N LEU A 155 -0.89 -5.07 0.59
CA LEU A 155 -2.31 -5.23 0.80
C LEU A 155 -2.78 -4.13 1.74
N VAL A 156 -3.89 -3.51 1.38
CA VAL A 156 -4.45 -2.36 2.08
C VAL A 156 -5.93 -2.60 2.29
N ALA A 157 -6.39 -2.56 3.54
CA ALA A 157 -7.81 -2.54 3.85
C ALA A 157 -8.11 -1.30 4.69
N GLU A 158 -8.96 -0.42 4.19
CA GLU A 158 -9.48 0.69 4.97
C GLU A 158 -10.27 0.15 6.16
N ILE A 159 -10.00 0.72 7.33
CA ILE A 159 -10.62 0.33 8.59
C ILE A 159 -12.01 0.98 8.63
N SER A 160 -13.05 0.14 8.65
CA SER A 160 -14.42 0.55 8.92
C SER A 160 -14.80 0.23 10.37
N ASP A 161 -15.70 1.03 10.94
CA ASP A 161 -16.43 0.63 12.14
C ASP A 161 -17.31 -0.60 11.79
N PRO A 162 -17.32 -1.68 12.60
CA PRO A 162 -18.15 -2.87 12.39
C PRO A 162 -19.66 -2.62 12.31
#